data_AF-A0A820ZJX2-F1
#
_entry.id   AF-A0A820ZJX2-F1
#
_cell.length_a   1.000
_cell.length_b   1.000
_cell.length_c   1.000
_cell.angle_alpha   90.00
_cell.angle_beta   90.00
_cell.angle_gamma   90.00
#
_symmetry.space_group_name_H-M   'P 1'
#
loop_
_entity.id
_entity.type
_entity.pdbx_description
1 polymer ?
#
loop_
_entity_poly.entity_id
_entity_poly.type
_entity_poly.pdbx_seq_one_letter_code
_entity_poly.pdbx_strand_id
1 'polypeptide(L)'
;MAYNKEALSLVVDIGIGMSQAAPGFDSPLQITSDMFQMIVERKMFQESKDELALILYGSDETNNDLADENNYQNINVAFSLSPA
;
A
#
# COMPACT_ATOMS: atom_id res chain seq x y z
N MET A 1 12.98 -25.35 12.21
CA MET A 1 12.95 -23.90 12.47
C MET A 1 11.49 -23.49 12.41
N ALA A 2 10.96 -22.82 13.44
CA ALA A 2 9.59 -22.34 13.40
C ALA A 2 9.48 -21.32 12.25
N TYR A 3 8.57 -21.57 11.31
CA TYR A 3 8.26 -20.61 10.25
C TYR A 3 7.53 -19.44 10.91
N ASN A 4 8.21 -18.31 11.11
CA ASN A 4 7.56 -17.09 11.59
C ASN A 4 6.81 -16.50 10.41
N LYS A 5 5.48 -16.63 10.44
CA LYS A 5 4.60 -15.97 9.49
C LYS A 5 4.60 -14.47 9.79
N GLU A 6 4.90 -13.66 8.79
CA GLU A 6 4.86 -12.20 8.91
C GLU A 6 3.59 -11.64 8.26
N ALA A 7 3.10 -10.52 8.80
CA ALA A 7 2.04 -9.72 8.20
C ALA A 7 2.62 -8.35 7.84
N LEU A 8 2.52 -7.97 6.58
CA LEU A 8 3.00 -6.69 6.05
C LEU A 8 1.82 -5.84 5.59
N SER A 9 1.66 -4.65 6.16
CA SER A 9 0.72 -3.65 5.66
C SER A 9 1.48 -2.54 4.96
N LEU A 10 1.19 -2.36 3.69
CA LEU A 10 1.70 -1.29 2.84
C LEU A 10 0.69 -0.14 2.87
N VAL A 11 1.06 0.98 3.48
CA VAL A 11 0.21 2.19 3.56
C VAL A 11 0.81 3.27 2.67
N VAL A 12 0.06 3.72 1.67
CA VAL A 12 0.52 4.66 0.64
C VAL A 12 -0.32 5.91 0.66
N ASP A 13 0.32 7.08 0.70
CA ASP A 13 -0.32 8.34 0.35
C ASP A 13 -0.40 8.47 -1.18
N ILE A 14 -1.61 8.65 -1.70
CA ILE A 14 -1.91 8.87 -3.12
C ILE A 14 -2.52 10.25 -3.38
N GLY A 15 -2.47 11.15 -2.39
CA GLY A 15 -2.97 12.51 -2.53
C GLY A 15 -2.26 13.30 -3.62
N ILE A 16 -2.85 14.44 -4.00
CA ILE A 16 -2.39 15.27 -5.13
C ILE A 16 -0.89 15.61 -5.03
N GLY A 17 -0.38 15.85 -3.81
CA GLY A 17 1.03 16.17 -3.57
C GLY A 17 2.00 15.05 -3.94
N MET A 18 1.57 13.78 -3.84
CA MET A 18 2.38 12.61 -4.20
C MET A 18 2.51 12.42 -5.71
N SER A 19 1.60 13.00 -6.49
CA SER A 19 1.60 12.93 -7.96
C SER A 19 2.41 14.06 -8.63
N GLN A 20 2.92 15.04 -7.87
CA GLN A 20 3.68 16.16 -8.42
C GLN A 20 5.18 15.87 -8.52
N ALA A 21 5.80 16.29 -9.62
CA ALA A 21 7.25 16.22 -9.81
C ALA A 21 7.75 17.39 -10.67
N ALA A 22 9.03 17.74 -10.51
CA ALA A 22 9.69 18.65 -11.43
C ALA A 22 9.89 17.97 -12.81
N PRO A 23 9.91 18.71 -13.93
CA PRO A 23 10.14 18.13 -15.24
C PRO A 23 11.43 17.31 -15.29
N GLY A 24 11.33 16.05 -15.72
CA GLY A 24 12.47 15.12 -15.80
C GLY A 24 12.77 14.32 -14.52
N PHE A 25 11.94 14.46 -13.48
CA PHE A 25 12.02 13.65 -12.26
C PHE A 25 10.75 12.82 -12.08
N ASP A 26 10.89 11.65 -11.47
CA ASP A 26 9.75 10.84 -11.07
C ASP A 26 9.05 11.45 -9.85
N SER A 27 7.72 11.31 -9.81
CA SER A 27 6.94 11.73 -8.66
C SER A 27 7.20 10.82 -7.45
N PRO A 28 6.99 11.31 -6.22
CA PRO A 28 7.02 10.47 -5.03
C PRO A 28 6.15 9.23 -5.14
N LEU A 29 4.98 9.32 -5.80
CA LEU A 29 4.09 8.19 -6.04
C LEU A 29 4.72 7.14 -6.98
N GLN A 30 5.38 7.58 -8.06
CA GLN A 30 6.06 6.66 -8.99
C GLN A 30 7.19 5.90 -8.27
N ILE A 31 8.05 6.64 -7.55
CA ILE A 31 9.14 6.05 -6.78
C ILE A 31 8.60 5.05 -5.74
N THR A 32 7.51 5.40 -5.05
CA THR A 32 6.87 4.52 -4.06
C THR A 32 6.31 3.26 -4.71
N SER A 33 5.67 3.39 -5.88
CA SER A 33 5.14 2.26 -6.64
C SER A 33 6.24 1.28 -7.04
N ASP A 34 7.37 1.77 -7.54
CA ASP A 34 8.50 0.94 -7.95
C ASP A 34 9.11 0.19 -6.75
N MET A 35 9.26 0.86 -5.61
CA MET A 35 9.72 0.22 -4.38
C MET A 35 8.75 -0.85 -3.89
N PHE A 36 7.45 -0.59 -3.96
CA PHE A 36 6.43 -1.52 -3.49
C PHE A 36 6.34 -2.74 -4.40
N GLN A 37 6.46 -2.55 -5.71
CA GLN A 37 6.60 -3.65 -6.66
C GLN A 37 7.78 -4.55 -6.29
N MET A 38 8.96 -3.97 -6.03
CA MET A 38 10.14 -4.75 -5.63
C MET A 38 9.91 -5.54 -4.33
N ILE A 39 9.20 -4.98 -3.35
CA ILE A 39 8.88 -5.67 -2.08
C ILE A 39 7.93 -6.84 -2.33
N VAL A 40 6.85 -6.61 -3.09
CA VAL A 40 5.82 -7.62 -3.39
C VAL A 40 6.42 -8.76 -4.21
N GLU A 41 7.15 -8.44 -5.28
CA GLU A 41 7.84 -9.42 -6.12
C GLU A 41 8.81 -10.28 -5.29
N ARG A 42 9.62 -9.66 -4.43
CA ARG A 42 10.55 -10.39 -3.57
C ARG A 42 9.82 -11.36 -2.62
N LYS A 43 8.69 -10.97 -2.03
CA LYS A 43 7.91 -11.85 -1.15
C LYS A 43 7.27 -13.02 -1.91
N MET A 44 6.73 -12.76 -3.10
CA MET A 44 6.18 -13.79 -3.98
C MET A 44 7.24 -14.82 -4.40
N PHE A 45 8.41 -14.36 -4.86
CA PHE A 45 9.48 -15.25 -5.33
C PHE A 45 10.16 -16.05 -4.21
N GLN A 46 10.05 -15.62 -2.95
CA GLN A 46 10.54 -16.37 -1.81
C GLN A 46 9.58 -17.48 -1.35
N GLU A 47 8.43 -17.65 -2.03
CA GLU A 47 7.32 -18.53 -1.61
C GLU A 47 6.97 -18.31 -0.13
N SER A 48 7.02 -17.04 0.31
CA SER A 48 6.74 -16.71 1.69
C SER A 48 5.25 -16.96 1.96
N LYS A 49 4.92 -17.58 3.10
CA LYS A 49 3.56 -17.63 3.64
C LYS A 49 3.14 -16.31 4.29
N ASP A 50 3.82 -15.22 3.97
CA ASP A 50 3.55 -13.91 4.55
C ASP A 50 2.24 -13.38 3.99
N GLU A 51 1.53 -12.64 4.83
CA GLU A 51 0.32 -11.95 4.41
C GLU A 51 0.65 -10.50 4.10
N LEU A 52 0.01 -9.98 3.06
CA LEU A 52 0.16 -8.61 2.59
C LEU A 52 -1.19 -7.90 2.60
N ALA A 53 -1.20 -6.63 2.98
CA ALA A 53 -2.31 -5.72 2.84
C ALA A 53 -1.84 -4.43 2.14
N LEU A 54 -2.70 -3.80 1.35
CA LEU A 54 -2.46 -2.50 0.73
C LEU A 54 -3.57 -1.53 1.13
N ILE A 55 -3.17 -0.40 1.70
CA ILE A 55 -4.04 0.68 2.17
C ILE A 55 -3.62 1.95 1.45
N LEU A 56 -4.58 2.62 0.81
CA LEU A 56 -4.40 3.88 0.10
C LEU A 56 -5.00 5.00 0.95
N TYR A 57 -4.22 6.04 1.18
CA TYR A 57 -4.60 7.27 1.88
C TYR A 57 -4.66 8.42 0.89
N GLY A 58 -5.66 9.29 1.01
CA GLY A 58 -5.89 10.37 0.04
C GLY A 58 -6.64 9.92 -1.21
N SER A 59 -7.36 8.79 -1.15
CA SER A 59 -8.23 8.33 -2.24
C SER A 59 -9.52 9.15 -2.33
N ASP A 60 -10.08 9.24 -3.55
CA ASP A 60 -11.40 9.86 -3.76
C ASP A 60 -12.52 9.07 -3.05
N GLU A 61 -12.34 7.75 -2.94
CA GLU A 61 -13.26 6.85 -2.27
C GLU A 61 -12.82 6.58 -0.82
N THR A 62 -13.80 6.38 0.07
CA THR A 62 -13.57 5.85 1.42
C THR A 62 -14.08 4.41 1.47
N ASN A 63 -13.20 3.46 1.71
CA ASN A 63 -13.54 2.04 1.83
C ASN A 63 -12.66 1.39 2.89
N ASN A 64 -13.05 1.56 4.15
CA ASN A 64 -12.41 0.93 5.30
C ASN A 64 -13.44 0.79 6.45
N ASP A 65 -13.26 -0.20 7.30
CA ASP A 65 -14.21 -0.54 8.37
C ASP A 65 -14.27 0.50 9.51
N LEU A 66 -13.34 1.45 9.53
CA LEU A 66 -13.25 2.50 10.55
C LEU A 66 -13.90 3.82 10.11
N ALA A 67 -14.34 3.91 8.86
CA ALA A 67 -14.95 5.11 8.32
C ALA A 67 -16.29 5.41 9.00
N ASP A 68 -16.44 6.63 9.50
CA ASP A 68 -17.71 7.19 9.97
C ASP A 68 -17.98 8.54 9.26
N GLU A 69 -18.92 9.35 9.75
CA GLU A 69 -19.26 10.62 9.08
C GLU A 69 -18.09 11.63 9.00
N ASN A 70 -17.09 11.53 9.88
CA ASN A 70 -16.02 12.53 9.99
C ASN A 70 -14.60 11.94 10.08
N ASN A 71 -14.47 10.67 10.44
CA ASN A 71 -13.20 10.00 10.69
C ASN A 71 -12.88 8.99 9.58
N TYR A 72 -11.58 8.73 9.40
CA TYR A 72 -11.04 7.74 8.45
C TYR A 72 -11.58 7.89 7.01
N GLN A 73 -11.88 9.13 6.62
CA GLN A 73 -12.26 9.50 5.25
C GLN A 73 -11.07 9.45 4.30
N ASN A 74 -11.35 9.24 3.01
CA ASN A 74 -10.34 9.20 1.95
C ASN A 74 -9.27 8.11 2.18
N ILE A 75 -9.68 7.02 2.83
CA ILE A 75 -8.85 5.84 3.06
C ILE A 75 -9.54 4.64 2.42
N ASN A 76 -8.81 3.92 1.56
CA ASN A 76 -9.29 2.73 0.87
C ASN A 76 -8.36 1.54 1.15
N VAL A 77 -8.91 0.45 1.69
CA VAL A 77 -8.22 -0.84 1.79
C VAL A 77 -8.30 -1.53 0.42
N ALA A 78 -7.34 -1.20 -0.46
CA ALA A 78 -7.29 -1.73 -1.82
C ALA A 78 -7.01 -3.25 -1.87
N PHE A 79 -6.26 -3.76 -0.90
CA PHE A 79 -6.02 -5.19 -0.74
C PHE A 79 -6.07 -5.56 0.74
N SER A 80 -7.03 -6.39 1.11
CA SER A 80 -7.15 -6.89 2.48
C SER A 80 -6.06 -7.91 2.79
N LEU A 81 -5.68 -8.01 4.07
CA LEU A 81 -4.62 -8.90 4.53
C LEU A 81 -4.87 -10.34 4.07
N SER A 82 -4.03 -10.79 3.14
CA SER A 82 -4.12 -12.13 2.55
C SER A 82 -2.75 -12.56 2.01
N PRO A 83 -2.54 -13.87 1.72
CA PRO A 83 -1.25 -14.36 1.26
C PRO A 83 -0.75 -13.62 0.01
N ALA A 84 0.52 -13.21 0.03
CA ALA A 84 1.19 -12.51 -1.07
C ALA A 84 1.44 -13.40 -2.29
#